data_AF-I3C3D8-F1
#
_entry.id   AF-I3C3D8-F1
#
_cell.length_a   1.000
_cell.length_b   1.000
_cell.length_c   1.000
_cell.angle_alpha   90.00
_cell.angle_beta   90.00
_cell.angle_gamma   90.00
#
_symmetry.space_group_name_H-M   'P 1'
#
loop_
_entity.id
_entity.type
_entity.pdbx_description
1 polymer ?
#
loop_
_entity_poly.entity_id
_entity_poly.type
_entity_poly.pdbx_seq_one_letter_code
_entity_poly.pdbx_strand_id
1 'polypeptide(L)' 'MVKIIKTYDNFEEKWIEQDSVIRNLEIIGEASNHISDDLKQKYPDVAWNQMKGMRNFMTHEYFGLQLDTI' A
#
# COMPACT_ATOMS: atom_id res chain seq x y z
N MET A 1 21.33 2.23 15.48
CA MET A 1 21.85 2.37 14.11
C MET A 1 20.68 2.09 13.18
N VAL A 2 20.15 3.09 12.47
CA VAL A 2 19.06 2.86 11.51
C VAL A 2 19.65 2.04 10.37
N LYS A 3 19.23 0.78 10.22
CA LYS A 3 19.63 -0.04 9.08
C LYS A 3 18.89 0.50 7.87
N ILE A 4 19.64 1.08 6.94
CA ILE A 4 19.08 1.58 5.68
C ILE A 4 18.81 0.37 4.79
N ILE A 5 17.54 0.15 4.44
CA ILE A 5 17.16 -0.81 3.41
C ILE A 5 17.44 -0.16 2.06
N LYS A 6 18.38 -0.74 1.31
CA LYS A 6 18.85 -0.21 0.00
C LYS A 6 18.61 -1.15 -1.17
N THR A 7 18.32 -2.42 -0.87
CA THR A 7 18.18 -3.50 -1.84
C THR A 7 16.97 -4.35 -1.46
N TYR A 8 16.41 -5.04 -2.45
CA TYR A 8 15.29 -5.96 -2.24
C TYR A 8 15.68 -7.11 -1.31
N ASP A 9 16.84 -7.75 -1.52
CA ASP A 9 17.36 -8.81 -0.65
C ASP A 9 17.44 -8.38 0.83
N ASN A 10 17.79 -7.11 1.07
CA ASN A 10 17.83 -6.58 2.43
C ASN A 10 16.44 -6.34 3.02
N PHE A 11 15.43 -6.13 2.18
CA PHE A 11 14.02 -5.96 2.56
C PHE A 11 13.36 -7.32 2.86
N GLU A 12 13.68 -8.39 2.13
CA GLU A 12 13.10 -9.73 2.32
C GLU A 12 13.27 -10.28 3.73
N GLU A 13 14.37 -9.94 4.40
CA GLU A 13 14.67 -10.37 5.76
C GLU A 13 14.19 -9.41 6.86
N LYS A 14 13.29 -8.46 6.53
CA LYS A 14 12.92 -7.32 7.39
C LYS A 14 11.41 -7.22 7.58
N TRP A 15 10.84 -8.21 8.28
CA TRP A 15 9.40 -8.34 8.46
C TRP A 15 8.72 -7.11 9.10
N ILE A 16 9.38 -6.41 10.04
CA ILE A 16 8.82 -5.19 10.64
C ILE A 16 8.68 -4.08 9.60
N GLU A 17 9.69 -3.92 8.75
CA GLU A 17 9.69 -2.93 7.69
C GLU A 17 8.69 -3.29 6.58
N GLN A 18 8.54 -4.58 6.26
CA GLN A 18 7.49 -5.07 5.36
C GLN A 18 6.10 -4.73 5.89
N ASP A 19 5.80 -5.10 7.14
CA ASP A 19 4.54 -4.79 7.79
C ASP A 19 4.29 -3.27 7.84
N SER A 20 5.34 -2.48 8.09
CA SER A 20 5.24 -1.02 8.10
C SER A 20 4.88 -0.46 6.72
N VAL A 21 5.46 -0.99 5.65
CA VAL A 21 5.13 -0.60 4.27
C VAL A 21 3.69 -0.99 3.94
N ILE A 22 3.30 -2.24 4.21
CA ILE A 22 1.92 -2.73 3.98
C ILE A 22 0.93 -1.85 4.72
N ARG A 23 1.18 -1.54 5.99
CA ARG A 23 0.29 -0.68 6.78
C ARG A 23 0.15 0.72 6.20
N ASN A 24 1.24 1.30 5.70
CA ASN A 24 1.19 2.62 5.05
C ASN A 24 0.38 2.59 3.75
N LEU A 25 0.49 1.51 2.97
CA LEU A 25 -0.31 1.30 1.75
C LEU A 25 -1.81 1.15 2.09
N GLU A 26 -2.16 0.42 3.14
CA GLU A 26 -3.55 0.35 3.63
C GLU A 26 -4.10 1.73 4.02
N ILE A 27 -3.31 2.56 4.71
CA ILE A 27 -3.71 3.92 5.11
C ILE A 27 -3.95 4.79 3.88
N ILE A 28 -3.09 4.72 2.87
CA ILE A 28 -3.27 5.45 1.60
C ILE A 28 -4.58 5.02 0.91
N GLY A 29 -4.84 3.71 0.84
CA GLY A 29 -6.07 3.20 0.26
C GLY A 29 -7.32 3.63 1.03
N GLU A 30 -7.28 3.62 2.37
CA GLU A 30 -8.39 4.11 3.19
C GLU A 30 -8.62 5.61 3.03
N ALA A 31 -7.54 6.40 2.98
CA ALA A 31 -7.62 7.84 2.73
C ALA A 31 -8.25 8.11 1.36
N SER A 32 -7.83 7.36 0.32
CA SER A 32 -8.40 7.48 -1.03
C SER A 32 -9.91 7.18 -1.08
N ASN A 33 -10.38 6.25 -0.24
CA ASN A 33 -11.80 5.90 -0.14
C ASN A 33 -12.62 7.08 0.42
N HIS A 34 -12.07 7.81 1.39
CA HIS A 34 -12.72 8.93 2.06
C HIS A 34 -12.65 10.28 1.32
N ILE A 35 -11.88 10.38 0.23
CA ILE A 35 -11.90 11.57 -0.62
C ILE A 35 -13.29 11.74 -1.28
N SER A 36 -13.79 12.97 -1.37
CA SER A 36 -15.09 13.26 -1.98
C SER A 36 -15.11 12.93 -3.48
N ASP A 37 -16.28 12.57 -3.99
CA ASP A 37 -16.43 12.22 -5.40
C ASP A 37 -16.16 13.42 -6.32
N ASP A 38 -16.51 14.64 -5.91
CA ASP A 38 -16.17 15.87 -6.65
C ASP A 38 -14.66 16.01 -6.85
N LEU A 39 -13.86 15.71 -5.83
CA LEU A 39 -12.39 15.80 -5.94
C LEU A 39 -11.83 14.66 -6.80
N LYS A 40 -12.38 13.45 -6.66
CA LYS A 40 -12.00 12.31 -7.52
C LYS A 40 -12.29 12.60 -8.99
N GLN A 41 -13.46 13.18 -9.30
CA GLN A 41 -13.84 13.59 -10.65
C GLN A 41 -12.96 14.71 -11.19
N LYS A 42 -12.51 15.63 -10.33
CA LYS A 42 -11.59 16.70 -10.70
C LYS A 42 -10.18 16.18 -11.07
N TYR A 43 -9.76 15.06 -10.49
CA TYR A 43 -8.44 14.47 -10.74
C TYR A 43 -8.58 13.00 -11.19
N PRO A 44 -9.10 12.76 -12.40
CA PRO A 44 -9.40 11.40 -12.88
C PRO A 44 -8.12 10.59 -13.16
N ASP A 45 -6.98 11.25 -13.40
CA ASP A 45 -5.70 10.60 -13.66
C ASP A 45 -5.10 9.95 -12.39
N VAL A 46 -5.57 10.37 -11.21
CA VAL A 46 -5.17 9.74 -9.96
C VAL A 46 -5.93 8.43 -9.81
N ALA A 47 -5.20 7.36 -9.49
CA ALA A 47 -5.73 6.01 -9.47
C ALA A 47 -6.55 5.67 -8.20
N TRP A 48 -7.57 6.47 -7.87
CA TRP A 48 -8.39 6.35 -6.66
C TRP A 48 -8.93 4.93 -6.43
N ASN A 49 -9.50 4.33 -7.48
CA ASN A 49 -10.09 2.99 -7.40
C ASN A 49 -9.03 1.90 -7.21
N GLN A 50 -7.82 2.08 -7.76
CA GLN A 50 -6.72 1.14 -7.60
C GLN A 50 -6.18 1.19 -6.17
N MET A 51 -6.02 2.39 -5.59
CA MET A 51 -5.62 2.55 -4.19
C MET A 51 -6.63 1.91 -3.22
N LYS A 52 -7.93 2.11 -3.46
CA LYS A 52 -8.99 1.43 -2.69
C LYS A 52 -8.95 -0.09 -2.86
N GLY A 53 -8.78 -0.57 -4.10
CA GLY A 53 -8.67 -2.00 -4.41
C GLY A 53 -7.46 -2.65 -3.74
N MET A 54 -6.32 -1.98 -3.76
CA MET A 54 -5.08 -2.40 -3.10
C MET A 54 -5.30 -2.61 -1.60
N ARG A 55 -5.89 -1.63 -0.89
CA ARG A 55 -6.23 -1.77 0.53
C ARG A 55 -7.16 -2.95 0.77
N ASN A 56 -8.19 -3.14 -0.06
CA ASN A 56 -9.10 -4.27 0.10
C ASN A 56 -8.37 -5.62 -0.04
N PHE A 57 -7.48 -5.74 -1.03
CA PHE A 57 -6.66 -6.93 -1.21
C PHE A 57 -5.73 -7.16 -0.01
N MET A 58 -5.00 -6.13 0.43
CA MET A 58 -4.06 -6.23 1.55
C MET A 58 -4.73 -6.56 2.88
N THR A 59 -5.97 -6.11 3.12
CA THR A 59 -6.68 -6.38 4.37
C THR A 59 -7.44 -7.71 4.36
N HIS A 60 -7.99 -8.14 3.21
CA HIS A 60 -8.90 -9.30 3.16
C HIS A 60 -8.29 -10.54 2.50
N GLU A 61 -7.35 -10.34 1.57
CA GLU A 61 -6.70 -11.40 0.79
C GLU A 61 -5.20 -11.50 1.15
N TYR A 62 -4.81 -11.07 2.37
CA TYR A 62 -3.42 -10.97 2.81
C TYR A 62 -2.64 -12.28 2.72
N PHE A 63 -3.32 -13.42 2.78
CA PHE A 63 -2.72 -14.75 2.60
C PHE A 63 -2.17 -14.97 1.18
N GLY A 64 -2.61 -14.18 0.20
CA GLY A 64 -2.14 -14.19 -1.18
C GLY A 64 -1.10 -13.11 -1.50
N LEU A 65 -0.69 -12.29 -0.52
CA LEU A 65 0.35 -11.29 -0.73
C LEU A 65 1.70 -11.97 -0.97
N GLN A 66 2.38 -11.55 -2.03
CA GLN A 66 3.76 -11.94 -2.31
C GLN A 66 4.65 -10.69 -2.26
N LEU A 67 5.84 -10.84 -1.69
CA LEU A 67 6.72 -9.71 -1.45
C LEU A 67 7.21 -9.03 -2.74
N ASP A 68 7.22 -9.74 -3.87
CA ASP A 68 7.54 -9.20 -5.19
C ASP A 68 6.41 -8.34 -5.80
N THR A 69 5.20 -8.41 -5.23
CA THR A 69 4.04 -7.58 -5.61
C THR A 69 3.88 -6.32 -4.76
N ILE A 70 4.71 -6.15 -3.73
CA ILE A 70 4.74 -4.98 -2.83
C ILE A 70 5.95 -4.11 -3.18
#